data_AF-A0AAU1SBG1-F1
#
_entry.id   AF-A0AAU1SBG1-F1
#
_cell.length_a   1.000
_cell.length_b   1.000
_cell.length_c   1.000
_cell.angle_alpha   90.00
_cell.angle_beta   90.00
_cell.angle_gamma   90.00
#
_symmetry.space_group_name_H-M   'P 1'
#
loop_
_entity.id
_entity.type
_entity.pdbx_description
1 polymer ?
#
loop_
_entity_poly.entity_id
_entity_poly.type
_entity_poly.pdbx_seq_one_letter_code
_entity_poly.pdbx_strand_id
1 'polypeptide(L)'
;MQRLKLKTAVLICAVVSLATAVVPASASTKPKSPDTVVVDCFSDPQARPDTFLIACGDGNSILTDLRWSAWKPKFATGSGLNVLNDCRPYCAAGKFHSYPVAVRLDRPEPWQKHSGKQHYTEMRLVYTGHKPPQMPREVTYRLWN
;
A
#
# COMPACT_ATOMS: atom_id res chain seq x y z
N MET A 1 42.28 -59.78 61.13
CA MET A 1 42.28 -60.66 59.95
C MET A 1 42.18 -59.80 58.69
N GLN A 2 43.01 -60.15 57.70
CA GLN A 2 43.10 -59.75 56.30
C GLN A 2 42.63 -58.37 55.78
N ARG A 3 43.65 -57.73 55.19
CA ARG A 3 43.64 -56.66 54.19
C ARG A 3 42.78 -57.03 52.97
N LEU A 4 42.17 -56.03 52.33
CA LEU A 4 42.35 -55.86 50.88
C LEU A 4 42.10 -54.40 50.46
N LYS A 5 43.20 -53.74 50.06
CA LYS A 5 43.17 -52.51 49.26
C LYS A 5 42.76 -52.92 47.84
N LEU A 6 41.72 -52.32 47.27
CA LEU A 6 41.47 -52.41 45.84
C LEU A 6 41.65 -51.05 45.17
N LYS A 7 42.47 -51.10 44.12
CA LYS A 7 43.02 -50.02 43.33
C LYS A 7 42.04 -49.66 42.20
N THR A 8 41.90 -48.36 41.95
CA THR A 8 41.77 -47.69 40.65
C THR A 8 40.76 -48.23 39.61
N ALA A 9 39.82 -47.37 39.20
CA ALA A 9 39.69 -46.96 37.80
C ALA A 9 38.71 -45.78 37.72
N VAL A 10 39.25 -44.57 37.65
CA VAL A 10 38.52 -43.37 37.26
C VAL A 10 38.29 -43.48 35.75
N LEU A 11 37.06 -43.76 35.34
CA LEU A 11 36.61 -43.63 33.96
C LEU A 11 36.21 -42.17 33.74
N ILE A 12 37.13 -41.38 33.20
CA ILE A 12 36.83 -40.07 32.62
C ILE A 12 36.10 -40.33 31.31
N CYS A 13 34.77 -40.28 31.34
CA CYS A 13 33.98 -40.10 30.13
C CYS A 13 34.23 -38.65 29.66
N ALA A 14 35.08 -38.48 28.67
CA ALA A 14 35.21 -37.23 27.94
C ALA A 14 33.87 -37.00 27.20
N VAL A 15 32.99 -36.21 27.80
CA VAL A 15 31.79 -35.71 27.13
C VAL A 15 32.26 -34.62 26.17
N VAL A 16 32.30 -34.94 24.88
CA VAL A 16 32.54 -33.94 23.84
C VAL A 16 31.32 -33.03 23.80
N SER A 17 31.42 -31.88 24.47
CA SER A 17 30.40 -30.84 24.42
C SER A 17 30.34 -30.27 23.01
N LEU A 18 29.40 -30.73 22.20
CA LEU A 18 29.05 -30.09 20.94
C LEU A 18 28.36 -28.76 21.29
N ALA A 19 29.13 -27.67 21.28
CA ALA A 19 28.59 -26.33 21.44
C ALA A 19 27.76 -25.98 20.20
N THR A 20 26.47 -26.28 20.22
CA THR A 20 25.51 -25.73 19.27
C THR A 20 25.36 -24.25 19.57
N ALA A 21 26.08 -23.41 18.80
CA ALA A 21 25.87 -21.98 18.81
C ALA A 21 24.44 -21.69 18.36
N VAL A 22 23.55 -21.46 19.32
CA VAL A 22 22.22 -20.89 19.07
C VAL A 22 22.42 -19.44 18.65
N VAL A 23 22.46 -19.21 17.34
CA VAL A 23 22.46 -17.85 16.78
C VAL A 23 21.07 -17.27 17.08
N PRO A 24 20.96 -16.17 17.85
CA PRO A 24 19.68 -15.51 17.99
C PRO A 24 19.28 -14.96 16.62
N ALA A 25 18.16 -15.45 16.09
CA ALA A 25 17.55 -14.86 14.91
C ALA A 25 17.10 -13.44 15.29
N SER A 26 17.92 -12.44 14.94
CA SER A 26 17.54 -11.03 15.04
C SER A 26 16.35 -10.78 14.12
N ALA A 27 15.14 -10.86 14.66
CA ALA A 27 13.94 -10.40 13.98
C ALA A 27 14.08 -8.88 13.78
N SER A 28 14.52 -8.47 12.58
CA SER A 28 14.48 -7.06 12.19
C SER A 28 13.03 -6.63 12.10
N THR A 29 12.50 -6.02 13.16
CA THR A 29 11.28 -5.21 13.08
C THR A 29 11.59 -4.00 12.22
N LYS A 30 11.42 -4.15 10.90
CA LYS A 30 11.47 -3.01 9.98
C LYS A 30 10.45 -2.00 10.50
N PRO A 31 10.83 -0.72 10.74
CA PRO A 31 9.86 0.29 11.13
C PRO A 31 8.71 0.25 10.12
N LYS A 32 7.47 0.08 10.60
CA LYS A 32 6.30 0.22 9.75
C LYS A 32 6.31 1.67 9.28
N SER A 33 6.83 1.91 8.08
CA SER A 33 6.80 3.23 7.48
C SER A 33 5.36 3.75 7.61
N PRO A 34 5.14 5.03 7.98
CA PRO A 34 3.81 5.58 7.95
C PRO A 34 3.24 5.29 6.56
N ASP A 35 2.06 4.65 6.54
CA ASP A 35 1.42 4.32 5.28
C ASP A 35 1.20 5.64 4.53
N THR A 36 1.87 5.82 3.39
CA THR A 36 1.61 6.97 2.50
C THR A 36 0.13 6.97 2.16
N VAL A 37 -0.52 8.12 2.28
CA VAL A 37 -1.97 8.26 2.09
C VAL A 37 -2.28 8.88 0.74
N VAL A 38 -3.52 8.73 0.28
CA VAL A 38 -4.10 9.67 -0.67
C VAL A 38 -4.96 10.65 0.12
N VAL A 39 -4.92 11.94 -0.20
CA VAL A 39 -5.72 12.95 0.50
C VAL A 39 -6.98 13.21 -0.31
N ASP A 40 -8.14 13.22 0.33
CA ASP A 40 -9.41 13.52 -0.35
C ASP A 40 -9.70 15.03 -0.44
N CYS A 41 -10.80 15.38 -1.10
CA CYS A 41 -11.21 16.76 -1.35
C CYS A 41 -11.39 17.60 -0.07
N PHE A 42 -11.60 16.96 1.08
CA PHE A 42 -11.84 17.59 2.36
C PHE A 42 -10.56 17.71 3.20
N SER A 43 -9.40 17.41 2.59
CA SER A 43 -8.11 17.28 3.27
C SER A 43 -8.04 16.13 4.27
N ASP A 44 -8.88 15.10 4.13
CA ASP A 44 -8.83 13.93 4.99
C ASP A 44 -7.89 12.85 4.39
N PRO A 45 -7.01 12.25 5.21
CA PRO A 45 -6.07 11.23 4.74
C PRO A 45 -6.74 9.86 4.63
N GLN A 46 -6.66 9.27 3.44
CA GLN A 46 -7.24 7.97 3.13
C GLN A 46 -6.15 6.91 2.88
N ALA A 47 -6.30 5.76 3.53
CA ALA A 47 -5.47 4.58 3.28
C ALA A 47 -6.31 3.49 2.62
N ARG A 48 -5.97 3.13 1.37
CA ARG A 48 -6.68 2.11 0.57
C ARG A 48 -8.21 2.37 0.50
N PRO A 49 -8.66 3.58 0.14
CA PRO A 49 -10.09 3.85 0.09
C PRO A 49 -10.77 2.99 -0.99
N ASP A 50 -12.03 2.64 -0.77
CA ASP A 50 -12.87 1.93 -1.74
C ASP A 50 -13.48 2.87 -2.79
N THR A 51 -13.55 4.17 -2.48
CA THR A 51 -14.05 5.24 -3.34
C THR A 51 -13.11 6.45 -3.31
N PHE A 52 -13.04 7.23 -4.40
CA PHE A 52 -12.24 8.46 -4.42
C PHE A 52 -12.83 9.55 -5.32
N LEU A 53 -13.14 10.68 -4.67
CA LEU A 53 -13.45 12.00 -5.21
C LEU A 53 -12.42 12.57 -6.20
N ILE A 54 -12.44 12.31 -7.52
CA ILE A 54 -11.48 12.98 -8.43
C ILE A 54 -11.89 14.43 -8.69
N ALA A 55 -13.15 14.65 -9.05
CA ALA A 55 -13.64 15.96 -9.47
C ALA A 55 -14.27 16.73 -8.29
N CYS A 56 -13.43 17.22 -7.38
CA CYS A 56 -13.88 17.84 -6.12
C CYS A 56 -14.85 19.02 -6.28
N GLY A 57 -14.76 19.78 -7.37
CA GLY A 57 -15.57 20.98 -7.58
C GLY A 57 -17.00 20.72 -8.07
N ASP A 58 -17.22 19.61 -8.80
CA ASP A 58 -18.47 19.40 -9.54
C ASP A 58 -19.06 17.99 -9.44
N GLY A 59 -18.36 17.03 -8.82
CA GLY A 59 -18.89 15.68 -8.64
C GLY A 59 -18.82 14.78 -9.87
N ASN A 60 -18.29 15.25 -11.01
CA ASN A 60 -18.51 14.58 -12.29
C ASN A 60 -17.59 13.38 -12.58
N SER A 61 -16.64 13.08 -11.68
CA SER A 61 -15.76 11.91 -11.77
C SER A 61 -15.44 11.36 -10.38
N ILE A 62 -15.84 10.11 -10.14
CA ILE A 62 -15.57 9.38 -8.91
C ILE A 62 -15.04 7.99 -9.21
N LEU A 63 -14.00 7.56 -8.50
CA LEU A 63 -13.58 6.17 -8.48
C LEU A 63 -14.44 5.40 -7.49
N THR A 64 -14.90 4.22 -7.89
CA THR A 64 -15.69 3.31 -7.05
C THR A 64 -15.18 1.88 -7.22
N ASP A 65 -15.60 0.98 -6.32
CA ASP A 65 -15.19 -0.42 -6.29
C ASP A 65 -13.67 -0.61 -6.32
N LEU A 66 -12.93 0.29 -5.65
CA LEU A 66 -11.48 0.22 -5.62
C LEU A 66 -11.03 -1.02 -4.84
N ARG A 67 -10.15 -1.78 -5.49
CA ARG A 67 -9.48 -2.96 -4.94
C ARG A 67 -7.98 -2.79 -5.15
N TRP A 68 -7.26 -2.65 -4.03
CA TRP A 68 -5.83 -2.38 -4.02
C TRP A 68 -5.02 -3.67 -4.00
N SER A 69 -4.18 -3.87 -5.01
CA SER A 69 -3.23 -4.99 -5.06
C SER A 69 -1.91 -4.67 -4.37
N ALA A 70 -1.53 -3.39 -4.34
CA ALA A 70 -0.36 -2.91 -3.62
C ALA A 70 -0.60 -1.53 -3.01
N TRP A 71 -0.02 -1.32 -1.84
CA TRP A 71 0.01 -0.02 -1.16
C TRP A 71 1.33 0.05 -0.40
N LYS A 72 2.26 0.85 -0.92
CA LYS A 72 3.67 0.92 -0.50
C LYS A 72 4.07 2.39 -0.35
N PRO A 73 5.11 2.72 0.43
CA PRO A 73 5.48 4.12 0.64
C PRO A 73 5.69 4.95 -0.64
N LYS A 74 6.16 4.31 -1.72
CA LYS A 74 6.46 4.96 -3.01
C LYS A 74 5.31 4.94 -4.03
N PHE A 75 4.41 3.97 -3.93
CA PHE A 75 3.32 3.82 -4.89
C PHE A 75 2.18 2.98 -4.31
N ALA A 76 0.99 3.13 -4.87
CA ALA A 76 -0.10 2.18 -4.71
C ALA A 76 -0.66 1.79 -6.07
N THR A 77 -1.17 0.56 -6.20
CA THR A 77 -1.83 0.09 -7.43
C THR A 77 -3.11 -0.64 -7.09
N GLY A 78 -4.12 -0.46 -7.92
CA GLY A 78 -5.41 -1.12 -7.77
C GLY A 78 -6.22 -1.10 -9.06
N SER A 79 -7.43 -1.61 -8.98
CA SER A 79 -8.43 -1.57 -10.04
C SER A 79 -9.76 -1.10 -9.48
N GLY A 80 -10.63 -0.57 -10.33
CA GLY A 80 -11.99 -0.19 -9.97
C GLY A 80 -12.76 0.35 -11.16
N LEU A 81 -13.76 1.17 -10.90
CA LEU A 81 -14.57 1.84 -11.91
C LEU A 81 -14.40 3.35 -11.79
N ASN A 82 -14.15 4.04 -12.90
CA ASN A 82 -14.37 5.48 -12.98
C ASN A 82 -15.82 5.73 -13.41
N VAL A 83 -16.63 6.25 -12.50
CA VAL A 83 -18.00 6.69 -12.75
C VAL A 83 -17.92 8.15 -13.18
N LEU A 84 -18.16 8.38 -14.46
CA LEU A 84 -17.91 9.68 -15.12
C LEU A 84 -19.20 10.17 -15.78
N ASN A 85 -19.54 11.43 -15.54
CA ASN A 85 -20.63 12.13 -16.22
C ASN A 85 -20.23 12.43 -17.67
N ASP A 86 -21.09 12.11 -18.64
CA ASP A 86 -20.87 12.47 -20.05
C ASP A 86 -21.06 13.97 -20.34
N CYS A 87 -21.67 14.70 -19.41
CA CYS A 87 -21.99 16.12 -19.49
C CYS A 87 -22.68 16.53 -20.80
N ARG A 88 -23.58 15.69 -21.33
CA ARG A 88 -24.33 16.02 -22.56
C ARG A 88 -25.81 16.29 -22.30
N PRO A 89 -26.37 17.43 -22.76
CA PRO A 89 -25.71 18.57 -23.43
C PRO A 89 -24.91 19.48 -22.48
N TYR A 90 -25.14 19.38 -21.17
CA TYR A 90 -24.36 20.03 -20.12
C TYR A 90 -24.35 19.12 -18.87
N CYS A 91 -23.45 19.36 -17.91
CA CYS A 91 -23.22 18.42 -16.80
C CYS A 91 -24.45 18.10 -15.94
N ALA A 92 -25.31 19.08 -15.63
CA ALA A 92 -26.52 18.83 -14.84
C ALA A 92 -27.61 18.01 -15.57
N ALA A 93 -27.55 17.87 -16.91
CA ALA A 93 -28.45 17.02 -17.69
C ALA A 93 -27.78 15.73 -18.20
N GLY A 94 -26.48 15.57 -17.94
CA GLY A 94 -25.70 14.43 -18.41
C GLY A 94 -26.03 13.13 -17.67
N LYS A 95 -25.39 12.05 -18.11
CA LYS A 95 -25.53 10.72 -17.49
C LYS A 95 -24.18 10.22 -17.01
N PHE A 96 -24.19 9.56 -15.86
CA PHE A 96 -23.03 8.85 -15.36
C PHE A 96 -22.88 7.49 -16.04
N HIS A 97 -21.65 7.19 -16.44
CA HIS A 97 -21.27 5.92 -17.05
C HIS A 97 -20.06 5.35 -16.29
N SER A 98 -20.05 4.04 -16.11
CA SER A 98 -18.96 3.35 -15.41
C SER A 98 -17.95 2.77 -16.40
N TYR A 99 -16.68 3.07 -16.19
CA TYR A 99 -15.58 2.59 -17.03
C TYR A 99 -14.54 1.85 -16.18
N PRO A 100 -14.16 0.60 -16.52
CA PRO A 100 -13.16 -0.14 -15.75
C PRO A 100 -11.78 0.50 -15.91
N VAL A 101 -11.09 0.69 -14.79
CA VAL A 101 -9.78 1.33 -14.73
C VAL A 101 -8.79 0.54 -13.89
N ALA A 102 -7.52 0.58 -14.29
CA ALA A 102 -6.39 0.37 -13.40
C ALA A 102 -5.93 1.73 -12.85
N VAL A 103 -5.63 1.77 -11.55
CA VAL A 103 -5.26 2.98 -10.81
C VAL A 103 -3.84 2.81 -10.29
N ARG A 104 -3.03 3.86 -10.45
CA ARG A 104 -1.71 3.95 -9.82
C ARG A 104 -1.56 5.29 -9.10
N LEU A 105 -1.16 5.24 -7.85
CA LEU A 105 -0.76 6.40 -7.06
C LEU A 105 0.76 6.45 -6.96
N ASP A 106 1.35 7.62 -7.16
CA ASP A 106 2.79 7.82 -7.26
C ASP A 106 3.24 9.17 -6.67
N ARG A 107 4.56 9.40 -6.74
CA ARG A 107 5.24 10.63 -6.35
C ARG A 107 4.87 11.07 -4.93
N PRO A 108 5.27 10.29 -3.91
CA PRO A 108 4.99 10.66 -2.53
C PRO A 108 5.75 11.93 -2.15
N GLU A 109 5.08 12.84 -1.47
CA GLU A 109 5.66 14.08 -0.95
C GLU A 109 5.24 14.30 0.52
N PRO A 110 6.07 15.04 1.31
CA PRO A 110 5.71 15.38 2.67
C PRO A 110 4.42 16.17 2.72
N TRP A 111 3.46 15.69 3.51
CA TRP A 111 2.20 16.39 3.64
C TRP A 111 2.36 17.53 4.64
N GLN A 112 2.42 18.77 4.14
CA GLN A 112 2.75 19.93 4.96
C GLN A 112 1.75 20.17 6.11
N LYS A 113 0.47 19.84 5.89
CA LYS A 113 -0.60 19.98 6.88
C LYS A 113 -0.50 18.95 8.02
N HIS A 114 0.23 17.85 7.83
CA HIS A 114 0.38 16.79 8.83
C HIS A 114 1.82 16.30 8.92
N SER A 115 2.55 16.88 9.88
CA SER A 115 3.94 16.52 10.17
C SER A 115 4.13 15.01 10.31
N GLY A 116 5.15 14.47 9.63
CA GLY A 116 5.51 13.06 9.65
C GLY A 116 4.67 12.15 8.73
N LYS A 117 3.71 12.69 7.95
CA LYS A 117 2.98 11.93 6.93
C LYS A 117 3.47 12.25 5.53
N GLN A 118 3.44 11.23 4.68
CA GLN A 118 3.62 11.35 3.23
C GLN A 118 2.25 11.18 2.56
N HIS A 119 2.00 11.89 1.46
CA HIS A 119 0.87 11.57 0.57
C HIS A 119 1.34 11.36 -0.86
N TYR A 120 0.56 10.65 -1.67
CA TYR A 120 0.78 10.58 -3.11
C TYR A 120 0.30 11.87 -3.79
N THR A 121 1.10 12.44 -4.71
CA THR A 121 0.73 13.66 -5.47
C THR A 121 0.39 13.40 -6.94
N GLU A 122 0.42 12.13 -7.35
CA GLU A 122 0.01 11.72 -8.70
C GLU A 122 -0.98 10.56 -8.63
N MET A 123 -2.02 10.65 -9.46
CA MET A 123 -2.88 9.53 -9.79
C MET A 123 -2.87 9.31 -11.29
N ARG A 124 -2.61 8.08 -11.73
CA ARG A 124 -2.73 7.64 -13.12
C ARG A 124 -3.87 6.65 -13.23
N LEU A 125 -4.77 6.88 -14.18
CA LEU A 125 -5.83 5.98 -14.57
C LEU A 125 -5.56 5.42 -15.95
N VAL A 126 -5.67 4.10 -16.11
CA VAL A 126 -5.69 3.43 -17.41
C VAL A 126 -7.04 2.76 -17.57
N TYR A 127 -7.84 3.18 -18.56
CA TYR A 127 -9.09 2.51 -18.90
C TYR A 127 -8.78 1.14 -19.49
N THR A 128 -9.20 0.05 -18.87
CA THR A 128 -8.83 -1.31 -19.28
C THR A 128 -9.83 -1.92 -20.27
N GLY A 129 -11.07 -1.45 -20.26
CA GLY A 129 -12.16 -1.87 -21.15
C GLY A 129 -12.62 -0.76 -22.08
N HIS A 130 -13.94 -0.59 -22.20
CA HIS A 130 -14.52 0.60 -22.82
C HIS A 130 -14.08 1.86 -22.05
N LYS A 131 -14.00 2.98 -22.75
CA LYS A 131 -13.55 4.26 -22.21
C LYS A 131 -14.46 5.39 -22.67
N PRO A 132 -14.45 6.56 -22.01
CA PRO A 132 -15.13 7.74 -22.52
C PRO A 132 -14.62 8.08 -23.94
N PRO A 133 -15.50 8.40 -24.91
CA PRO A 133 -15.09 8.65 -26.30
C PRO A 133 -14.01 9.72 -26.43
N GLN A 134 -14.17 10.82 -25.69
CA GLN A 134 -13.29 12.00 -25.71
C GLN A 134 -12.07 11.93 -24.79
N MET A 135 -11.84 10.83 -24.05
CA MET A 135 -10.66 10.70 -23.19
C MET A 135 -9.60 9.77 -23.80
N PRO A 136 -8.31 10.02 -23.55
CA PRO A 136 -7.26 9.06 -23.89
C PRO A 136 -7.42 7.77 -23.07
N ARG A 137 -6.69 6.71 -23.48
CA ARG A 137 -6.64 5.43 -22.75
C ARG A 137 -6.07 5.58 -21.34
N GLU A 138 -5.11 6.49 -21.19
CA GLU A 138 -4.42 6.80 -19.94
C GLU A 138 -4.56 8.29 -19.61
N VAL A 139 -4.91 8.60 -18.37
CA VAL A 139 -5.07 9.96 -17.85
C VAL A 139 -4.25 10.08 -16.57
N THR A 140 -3.51 11.18 -16.42
CA THR A 140 -2.75 11.47 -15.20
C THR A 140 -3.30 12.74 -14.55
N TYR A 141 -3.63 12.64 -13.26
CA TYR A 141 -4.08 13.73 -12.40
C TYR A 141 -2.98 14.11 -11.42
N ARG A 142 -2.71 15.41 -11.29
CA ARG A 142 -1.95 15.94 -10.16
C ARG A 142 -2.93 16.07 -9.00
N LEU A 143 -2.63 15.40 -7.89
CA LEU A 143 -3.44 15.48 -6.69
C LEU A 143 -3.05 16.74 -5.91
N TRP A 144 -3.98 17.25 -5.12
CA TRP A 144 -3.79 18.43 -4.28
C TRP A 144 -2.89 18.14 -3.06
N ASN A 145 -2.52 19.21 -2.34
CA ASN A 145 -1.68 19.19 -1.14
C ASN A 145 -2.45 19.67 0.10
#